data_AF-A0A5N5ZG31-F1
#
_entry.id   AF-A0A5N5ZG31-F1
#
_cell.length_a   1.000
_cell.length_b   1.000
_cell.length_c   1.000
_cell.angle_alpha   90.00
_cell.angle_beta   90.00
_cell.angle_gamma   90.00
#
_symmetry.space_group_name_H-M   'P 1'
#
loop_
_entity.id
_entity.type
_entity.pdbx_description
1 polymer ?
#
loop_
_entity_poly.entity_id
_entity_poly.type
_entity_poly.pdbx_seq_one_letter_code
_entity_poly.pdbx_strand_id
1 'polypeptide(L)' 'MKEYKVVKPNLGWKSRSEKLEEILNNHAKQGWVLHTVTKHEGFVQIIFERNKNR' A
#
# COMPACT_ATOMS: atom_id res chain seq x y z
N MET A 1 17.57 -3.73 -9.35
CA MET A 1 16.42 -3.40 -10.21
C MET A 1 15.24 -3.00 -9.32
N LYS A 2 14.49 -1.95 -9.68
CA LYS A 2 13.28 -1.56 -8.94
C LYS A 2 12.15 -2.55 -9.21
N GLU A 3 11.35 -2.83 -8.19
CA GLU A 3 10.13 -3.62 -8.27
C GLU A 3 8.98 -2.82 -7.67
N TYR A 4 7.84 -2.84 -8.36
CA TYR A 4 6.64 -2.12 -7.95
C TYR A 4 5.51 -3.09 -7.65
N LYS A 5 4.73 -2.79 -6.62
CA LYS A 5 3.48 -3.49 -6.30
C LYS A 5 2.36 -2.48 -6.21
N VAL A 6 1.26 -2.74 -6.92
CA VAL A 6 0.05 -1.92 -6.89
C VAL A 6 -1.02 -2.64 -6.09
N VAL A 7 -1.60 -1.97 -5.09
CA VAL A 7 -2.64 -2.52 -4.21
C VAL A 7 -3.86 -1.61 -4.25
N LYS A 8 -5.04 -2.19 -4.47
CA LYS A 8 -6.33 -1.53 -4.30
C LYS A 8 -6.98 -2.07 -3.02
N PRO A 9 -6.70 -1.48 -1.85
CA PRO A 9 -7.18 -2.02 -0.58
C PRO A 9 -8.71 -1.93 -0.46
N ASN A 10 -9.34 -2.99 0.05
CA ASN A 10 -10.72 -2.94 0.49
C ASN A 10 -10.76 -2.51 1.96
N LEU A 11 -11.07 -1.25 2.22
CA LEU A 11 -11.12 -0.69 3.57
C LEU A 11 -12.49 -0.89 4.26
N GLY A 12 -13.51 -1.30 3.51
CA GLY A 12 -14.90 -1.35 3.98
C GLY A 12 -15.41 0.01 4.49
N TRP A 13 -16.43 -0.02 5.35
CA TRP A 13 -17.16 1.18 5.79
C TRP A 13 -16.72 1.74 7.15
N LYS A 14 -16.13 0.90 8.01
CA LYS A 14 -15.66 1.25 9.37
C LYS A 14 -14.17 0.94 9.53
N SER A 15 -13.54 1.67 10.45
CA SER A 15 -12.12 1.52 10.82
C SER A 15 -11.17 1.57 9.61
N ARG A 16 -11.45 2.50 8.69
CA ARG A 16 -10.73 2.58 7.41
C ARG A 16 -9.26 2.96 7.62
N SER A 17 -8.98 3.80 8.60
CA SER A 17 -7.63 4.26 8.91
C SER A 17 -6.79 3.13 9.51
N GLU A 18 -7.33 2.39 10.47
CA GLU A 18 -6.64 1.27 11.13
C GLU A 18 -6.34 0.15 10.12
N LYS A 19 -7.29 -0.16 9.23
CA LYS A 19 -7.08 -1.15 8.17
C LYS A 19 -6.03 -0.69 7.16
N LEU A 20 -6.04 0.59 6.81
CA LEU A 20 -5.04 1.14 5.91
C LEU A 20 -3.65 1.08 6.55
N GLU A 21 -3.54 1.45 7.82
CA GLU A 21 -2.31 1.35 8.61
C GLU A 21 -1.80 -0.10 8.66
N GLU A 22 -2.68 -1.07 8.93
CA GLU A 22 -2.34 -2.49 8.93
C GLU A 22 -1.77 -2.93 7.58
N ILE A 23 -2.40 -2.53 6.46
CA ILE A 23 -1.94 -2.85 5.12
C ILE A 23 -0.55 -2.25 4.86
N LEU A 24 -0.32 -0.99 5.24
CA LEU A 24 0.97 -0.32 5.08
C LEU A 24 2.06 -1.00 5.91
N ASN A 25 1.78 -1.29 7.19
CA ASN A 25 2.72 -1.93 8.11
C ASN A 25 3.07 -3.36 7.66
N ASN A 26 2.11 -4.13 7.18
CA ASN A 26 2.36 -5.48 6.67
C ASN A 26 3.26 -5.47 5.43
N HIS A 27 3.15 -4.46 4.56
CA HIS A 27 4.05 -4.29 3.43
C HIS A 27 5.43 -3.79 3.86
N ALA A 28 5.50 -2.87 4.82
CA ALA A 28 6.77 -2.40 5.38
C ALA A 28 7.60 -3.55 5.98
N LYS A 29 6.96 -4.47 6.73
CA LYS A 29 7.60 -5.69 7.27
C LYS A 29 8.20 -6.59 6.18
N GLN A 30 7.63 -6.59 4.99
CA GLN A 30 8.12 -7.33 3.82
C GLN A 30 9.21 -6.57 3.02
N GLY A 31 9.66 -5.41 3.52
CA GLY A 31 10.68 -4.58 2.88
C GLY A 31 10.16 -3.71 1.73
N TRP A 32 8.84 -3.55 1.60
CA TRP A 32 8.26 -2.59 0.66
C TRP A 32 8.29 -1.18 1.23
N VAL A 33 8.55 -0.19 0.38
CA VAL A 33 8.49 1.23 0.71
C VAL A 33 7.28 1.85 0.04
N LEU A 34 6.52 2.66 0.77
CA LEU A 34 5.39 3.40 0.21
C LEU A 34 5.89 4.43 -0.80
N HIS A 35 5.40 4.37 -2.04
CA HIS A 35 5.77 5.31 -3.09
C HIS A 35 4.65 6.30 -3.40
N THR A 36 3.40 5.82 -3.50
CA THR A 36 2.25 6.68 -3.81
C THR A 36 0.99 6.16 -3.17
N VAL A 37 0.13 7.07 -2.68
CA VAL A 37 -1.26 6.79 -2.36
C VAL A 37 -2.13 7.72 -3.20
N THR A 38 -2.97 7.16 -4.06
CA THR A 38 -3.95 7.91 -4.83
C THR A 38 -5.33 7.65 -4.27
N LYS A 39 -6.14 8.71 -4.24
CA LYS A 39 -7.56 8.66 -3.91
C LYS A 39 -8.31 9.18 -5.13
N HIS A 40 -8.95 8.27 -5.85
CA HIS A 40 -9.89 8.60 -6.93
C HIS A 40 -11.31 8.22 -6.50
N GLU A 41 -12.31 8.76 -7.18
CA GLU A 41 -13.71 8.58 -6.78
C GLU A 41 -14.05 7.10 -6.52
N GLY A 42 -14.40 6.81 -5.27
CA GLY A 42 -14.81 5.48 -4.80
C GLY A 42 -13.69 4.52 -4.42
N PHE A 43 -12.40 4.82 -4.63
CA PHE A 43 -11.32 3.90 -4.22
C PHE A 43 -9.99 4.54 -3.87
N VAL A 44 -9.21 3.81 -3.06
CA VAL A 44 -7.80 4.09 -2.77
C VAL A 44 -6.95 3.14 -3.60
N GLN A 45 -5.84 3.62 -4.14
CA GLN A 45 -4.80 2.80 -4.74
C GLN A 45 -3.45 3.17 -4.13
N ILE A 46 -2.65 2.16 -3.84
CA ILE A 46 -1.35 2.27 -3.20
C ILE A 46 -0.30 1.67 -4.13
N ILE A 47 0.79 2.38 -4.33
CA ILE A 47 1.96 1.90 -5.06
C ILE A 47 3.11 1.77 -4.04
N PHE A 48 3.66 0.57 -3.96
CA PHE A 48 4.88 0.27 -3.22
C PHE A 48 6.06 0.08 -4.17
N GLU A 49 7.25 0.47 -3.72
CA GLU A 49 8.52 0.27 -4.41
C GLU A 49 9.46 -0.56 -3.50
N ARG A 50 10.22 -1.49 -4.07
CA ARG A 50 11.37 -2.13 -3.39
C ARG A 50 12.51 -2.38 -4.37
N ASN A 51 13.71 -2.62 -3.83
CA ASN A 51 14.86 -3.05 -4.63
C ASN A 51 14.96 -4.58 -4.62
N LYS A 52 14.99 -5.21 -5.80
CA LYS A 52 15.12 -6.67 -5.96
C LYS A 52 16.48 -7.26 -5.54
N ASN A 53 17.49 -6.41 -5.38
CA ASN A 53 18.88 -6.83 -5.17
C ASN A 53 19.43 -6.29 -3.83
N ARG A 54 18.57 -6.19 -2.81
CA ARG A 54 18.99 -5.75 -1.48
C ARG A 54 19.35 -6.96 -0.62
#